data_AF-A0A1C5Y7L9-F1
#
_entry.id   AF-A0A1C5Y7L9-F1
#
_cell.length_a   1.000
_cell.length_b   1.000
_cell.length_c   1.000
_cell.angle_alpha   90.00
_cell.angle_beta   90.00
_cell.angle_gamma   90.00
#
_symmetry.space_group_name_H-M   'P 1'
#
loop_
_entity.id
_entity.type
_entity.pdbx_description
1 polymer ?
#
loop_
_entity_poly.entity_id
_entity_poly.type
_entity_poly.pdbx_seq_one_letter_code
_entity_poly.pdbx_strand_id
1 'polypeptide(L)'
;MEEKSRKKVTGKFIILIVAIIAVVVAGLCFWYFQIKKPYDTAVSEFNIVAKQVAEKNSELDNAIDSAQAVLDANEPVYDETVINDVTLAISDANLEKRTIPELPDKTSDINSATQKLLEPLDYSSAIANIADKQAALENSVKQMKQITNPSGDFIVQRLQGIDGISACQAVTEDHDPNGNLNKQGGYTAAIYFSSSWINQDDVYGSDIVDKGTDCGGCVEVYVSAEDAEKRNTYLSAFDGAGILNSGSHTVLGSIVIRTSSNLTATQQNNLTQAISNRLLTLEE
;
A
#
# COMPACT_ATOMS: atom_id res chain seq x y z
N MET A 1 61.25 -73.49 29.24
CA MET A 1 60.05 -72.79 28.72
C MET A 1 60.52 -71.54 28.02
N GLU A 2 60.23 -71.50 26.72
CA GLU A 2 60.21 -70.38 25.76
C GLU A 2 61.28 -69.27 25.75
N GLU A 3 61.90 -69.23 24.58
CA GLU A 3 62.71 -68.22 23.91
C GLU A 3 62.07 -66.83 23.84
N LYS A 4 62.89 -65.76 23.86
CA LYS A 4 62.59 -64.55 23.07
C LYS A 4 63.87 -63.82 22.67
N SER A 5 64.34 -64.13 21.45
CA SER A 5 65.40 -63.36 20.80
C SER A 5 64.92 -61.93 20.54
N ARG A 6 65.58 -60.92 21.14
CA ARG A 6 65.38 -59.52 20.74
C ARG A 6 66.13 -59.31 19.43
N LYS A 7 65.40 -59.38 18.31
CA LYS A 7 65.90 -58.95 16.99
C LYS A 7 66.43 -57.52 17.10
N LYS A 8 67.73 -57.34 16.84
CA LYS A 8 68.39 -56.03 16.72
C LYS A 8 67.88 -55.40 15.41
N VAL A 9 67.02 -54.40 15.52
CA VAL A 9 66.51 -53.66 14.36
C VAL A 9 67.70 -53.02 13.66
N THR A 10 68.01 -53.46 12.45
CA THR A 10 69.14 -52.98 11.64
C THR A 10 68.87 -51.53 11.21
N GLY A 11 69.89 -50.66 11.24
CA GLY A 11 69.74 -49.24 10.89
C GLY A 11 69.08 -48.97 9.53
N LYS A 12 69.16 -49.92 8.59
CA LYS A 12 68.42 -49.91 7.31
C LYS A 12 66.89 -49.94 7.47
N PHE A 13 66.37 -50.66 8.46
CA PHE A 13 64.94 -50.73 8.78
C PHE A 13 64.42 -49.43 9.42
N ILE A 14 65.25 -48.80 10.26
CA ILE A 14 64.93 -47.49 10.87
C ILE A 14 64.92 -46.40 9.79
N ILE A 15 65.89 -46.40 8.88
CA ILE A 15 65.94 -45.48 7.73
C ILE A 15 64.71 -45.64 6.83
N LEU A 16 64.26 -46.88 6.58
CA LEU A 16 63.06 -47.16 5.79
C LEU A 16 61.80 -46.60 6.45
N ILE A 17 61.64 -46.77 7.76
CA ILE A 17 60.48 -46.24 8.51
C ILE A 17 60.48 -44.71 8.52
N VAL A 18 61.64 -44.08 8.75
CA VAL A 18 61.78 -42.62 8.71
C VAL A 18 61.47 -42.06 7.32
N ALA A 19 61.90 -42.75 6.25
CA ALA A 19 61.57 -42.36 4.88
C ALA A 19 60.07 -42.47 4.58
N ILE A 20 59.39 -43.52 5.05
CA ILE A 20 57.93 -43.68 4.90
C ILE A 20 57.19 -42.56 5.65
N ILE A 21 57.60 -42.25 6.89
CA ILE A 21 57.03 -41.16 7.67
C ILE A 21 57.21 -39.82 6.95
N ALA A 22 58.40 -39.56 6.39
CA ALA A 22 58.66 -38.35 5.63
C ALA A 22 57.75 -38.22 4.40
N VAL A 23 57.47 -39.31 3.68
CA VAL A 23 56.53 -39.32 2.54
C VAL A 23 55.10 -39.07 3.00
N VAL A 24 54.65 -39.67 4.10
CA VAL A 24 53.31 -39.42 4.66
C VAL A 24 53.17 -37.97 5.11
N VAL A 25 54.16 -37.43 5.81
CA VAL A 25 54.18 -36.02 6.24
C VAL A 25 54.17 -35.09 5.02
N ALA A 26 54.97 -35.36 3.99
CA ALA A 26 54.96 -34.58 2.76
C ALA A 26 53.60 -34.64 2.04
N GLY A 27 52.94 -35.81 2.01
CA GLY A 27 51.60 -35.98 1.45
C GLY A 27 50.52 -35.22 2.24
N LEU A 28 50.59 -35.24 3.58
CA LEU A 28 49.69 -34.47 4.45
C LEU A 28 49.91 -32.96 4.29
N CYS A 29 51.16 -32.51 4.23
CA CYS A 29 51.50 -31.11 3.95
C CYS A 29 50.97 -30.69 2.57
N PHE A 30 51.18 -31.50 1.54
CA PHE A 30 50.68 -31.23 0.19
C PHE A 30 49.16 -31.11 0.17
N TRP A 31 48.44 -32.07 0.76
CA TRP A 31 46.98 -32.02 0.87
C TRP A 31 46.50 -30.78 1.63
N TYR A 32 47.14 -30.46 2.76
CA TYR A 32 46.77 -29.32 3.56
C TYR A 32 46.95 -28.00 2.80
N PHE A 33 48.13 -27.78 2.21
CA PHE A 33 48.45 -26.50 1.55
C PHE A 33 47.81 -26.33 0.17
N GLN A 34 47.64 -27.41 -0.60
CA GLN A 34 47.15 -27.34 -1.98
C GLN A 34 45.64 -27.58 -2.11
N ILE A 35 45.01 -28.25 -1.13
CA ILE A 35 43.59 -28.62 -1.22
C ILE A 35 42.80 -28.01 -0.07
N LYS A 36 43.13 -28.34 1.19
CA LYS A 36 42.31 -27.93 2.34
C LYS A 36 42.33 -26.42 2.57
N LYS A 37 43.51 -25.80 2.67
CA LYS A 37 43.62 -24.37 2.98
C LYS A 37 42.94 -23.49 1.90
N PRO A 38 43.16 -23.69 0.58
CA PRO A 38 42.48 -22.91 -0.45
C PRO A 38 40.96 -23.11 -0.44
N TYR A 39 40.50 -24.33 -0.19
CA TYR A 39 39.07 -24.62 -0.05
C TYR A 39 38.46 -23.90 1.16
N ASP A 40 39.07 -24.04 2.34
CA ASP A 40 38.59 -23.40 3.57
C ASP A 40 38.54 -21.86 3.42
N THR A 41 39.52 -21.26 2.72
CA THR A 41 39.51 -19.82 2.38
C THR A 41 38.34 -19.47 1.45
N ALA A 42 38.15 -20.21 0.35
CA ALA A 42 37.05 -19.96 -0.59
C ALA A 42 35.68 -20.08 0.08
N VAL A 43 35.49 -21.08 0.95
CA VAL A 43 34.26 -21.24 1.74
C VAL A 43 34.04 -20.06 2.67
N SER A 44 35.09 -19.59 3.35
CA SER A 44 34.99 -18.42 4.23
C SER A 44 34.56 -17.17 3.48
N GLU A 45 35.16 -16.90 2.32
CA GLU A 45 34.80 -15.75 1.48
C GLU A 45 33.37 -15.86 0.95
N PHE A 46 32.98 -17.04 0.45
CA PHE A 46 31.63 -17.32 0.01
C PHE A 46 30.60 -17.03 1.11
N ASN A 47 30.82 -17.54 2.33
CA ASN A 47 29.90 -17.35 3.44
C ASN A 47 29.76 -15.87 3.85
N ILE A 48 30.85 -15.10 3.80
CA ILE A 48 30.82 -13.66 4.08
C ILE A 48 29.94 -12.93 3.06
N VAL A 49 30.16 -13.17 1.76
CA VAL A 49 29.42 -12.50 0.69
C VAL A 49 27.97 -12.98 0.65
N ALA A 50 27.72 -14.28 0.83
CA ALA A 50 26.38 -14.84 0.94
C ALA A 50 25.60 -14.21 2.10
N LYS A 51 26.23 -13.98 3.25
CA LYS A 51 25.60 -13.27 4.38
C LYS A 51 25.24 -11.83 4.02
N GLN A 52 26.10 -11.10 3.32
CA GLN A 52 25.81 -9.74 2.86
C GLN A 52 24.63 -9.69 1.89
N VAL A 53 24.60 -10.61 0.91
CA VAL A 53 23.47 -10.74 -0.02
C VAL A 53 22.19 -11.14 0.74
N ALA A 54 22.28 -12.04 1.73
CA ALA A 54 21.14 -12.45 2.54
C ALA A 54 20.57 -11.30 3.37
N GLU A 55 21.43 -10.45 3.95
CA GLU A 55 21.01 -9.23 4.67
C GLU A 55 20.26 -8.28 3.73
N LYS A 56 20.78 -8.06 2.51
CA LYS A 56 20.11 -7.22 1.49
C LYS A 56 18.79 -7.82 1.00
N ASN A 57 18.76 -9.12 0.75
CA ASN A 57 17.52 -9.83 0.41
C ASN A 57 16.49 -9.73 1.54
N SER A 58 16.92 -9.80 2.80
CA SER A 58 16.03 -9.65 3.94
C SER A 58 15.44 -8.24 4.06
N GLU A 59 16.22 -7.19 3.72
CA GLU A 59 15.70 -5.81 3.64
C GLU A 59 14.56 -5.70 2.61
N LEU A 60 14.75 -6.30 1.43
CA LEU A 60 13.73 -6.33 0.37
C LEU A 60 12.51 -7.18 0.77
N ASP A 61 12.73 -8.36 1.34
CA ASP A 61 11.67 -9.26 1.82
C ASP A 61 10.81 -8.57 2.89
N ASN A 62 11.41 -7.82 3.81
CA ASN A 62 10.64 -7.06 4.80
C ASN A 62 9.73 -5.99 4.16
N ALA A 63 10.19 -5.31 3.10
CA ALA A 63 9.37 -4.33 2.39
C ALA A 63 8.21 -5.02 1.64
N ILE A 64 8.49 -6.15 0.99
CA ILE A 64 7.49 -6.99 0.33
C ILE A 64 6.43 -7.47 1.34
N ASP A 65 6.87 -8.05 2.46
CA ASP A 65 5.97 -8.60 3.49
C ASP A 65 5.09 -7.51 4.11
N SER A 66 5.66 -6.32 4.35
CA SER A 66 4.90 -5.15 4.83
C SER A 66 3.79 -4.76 3.84
N ALA A 67 4.12 -4.60 2.56
CA ALA A 67 3.14 -4.22 1.56
C ALA A 67 2.09 -5.32 1.31
N GLN A 68 2.51 -6.59 1.35
CA GLN A 68 1.60 -7.73 1.23
C GLN A 68 0.62 -7.79 2.40
N ALA A 69 1.05 -7.47 3.62
CA ALA A 69 0.17 -7.42 4.77
C ALA A 69 -0.95 -6.37 4.62
N VAL A 70 -0.67 -5.23 3.97
CA VAL A 70 -1.69 -4.22 3.67
C VAL A 70 -2.70 -4.74 2.63
N LEU A 71 -2.24 -5.46 1.59
CA LEU A 71 -3.12 -6.11 0.62
C LEU A 71 -4.00 -7.19 1.26
N ASP A 72 -3.40 -8.04 2.09
CA ASP A 72 -4.07 -9.18 2.72
C ASP A 72 -5.15 -8.76 3.73
N ALA A 73 -5.05 -7.52 4.27
CA ALA A 73 -6.12 -6.94 5.08
C ALA A 73 -7.44 -6.78 4.30
N ASN A 74 -7.36 -6.70 2.97
CA ASN A 74 -8.49 -6.65 2.04
C ASN A 74 -9.54 -5.59 2.43
N GLU A 75 -9.06 -4.44 2.90
CA GLU A 75 -9.90 -3.31 3.25
C GLU A 75 -10.41 -2.61 1.97
N PRO A 76 -11.67 -2.10 1.96
CA PRO A 76 -12.17 -1.32 0.84
C PRO A 76 -11.30 -0.08 0.57
N VAL A 77 -11.03 0.19 -0.70
CA VAL A 77 -10.19 1.30 -1.18
C VAL A 77 -11.02 2.28 -2.01
N TYR A 78 -10.61 3.56 -2.02
CA TYR A 78 -11.26 4.58 -2.85
C TYR A 78 -10.87 4.48 -4.32
N ASP A 79 -9.58 4.35 -4.58
CA ASP A 79 -9.03 4.06 -5.90
C ASP A 79 -8.63 2.59 -5.96
N GLU A 80 -9.35 1.76 -6.73
CA GLU A 80 -9.05 0.34 -6.89
C GLU A 80 -7.77 0.07 -7.69
N THR A 81 -7.28 1.04 -8.47
CA THR A 81 -6.08 0.85 -9.30
C THR A 81 -4.82 0.65 -8.46
N VAL A 82 -4.81 1.19 -7.23
CA VAL A 82 -3.66 1.09 -6.31
C VAL A 82 -3.40 -0.35 -5.85
N ILE A 83 -4.40 -1.24 -5.86
CA ILE A 83 -4.25 -2.66 -5.51
C ILE A 83 -3.34 -3.35 -6.53
N ASN A 84 -3.61 -3.10 -7.83
CA ASN A 84 -2.80 -3.67 -8.91
C ASN A 84 -1.38 -3.07 -8.90
N ASP A 85 -1.25 -1.77 -8.63
CA ASP A 85 0.04 -1.11 -8.54
C ASP A 85 0.96 -1.71 -7.46
N VAL A 86 0.43 -1.96 -6.25
CA VAL A 86 1.20 -2.62 -5.17
C VAL A 86 1.53 -4.06 -5.55
N THR A 87 0.56 -4.80 -6.10
CA THR A 87 0.76 -6.20 -6.52
C THR A 87 1.89 -6.32 -7.56
N LEU A 88 1.92 -5.42 -8.54
CA LEU A 88 2.97 -5.38 -9.56
C LEU A 88 4.33 -5.00 -8.94
N ALA A 89 4.38 -3.99 -8.06
CA ALA A 89 5.61 -3.60 -7.40
C ALA A 89 6.21 -4.74 -6.55
N ILE A 90 5.38 -5.52 -5.85
CA ILE A 90 5.80 -6.72 -5.10
C ILE A 90 6.32 -7.80 -6.06
N SER A 91 5.63 -8.05 -7.16
CA SER A 91 6.04 -9.05 -8.16
C SER A 91 7.40 -8.71 -8.77
N ASP A 92 7.59 -7.46 -9.20
CA ASP A 92 8.84 -6.99 -9.81
C ASP A 92 10.01 -7.07 -8.81
N ALA A 93 9.80 -6.65 -7.57
CA ALA A 93 10.79 -6.77 -6.51
C ALA A 93 11.19 -8.23 -6.23
N ASN A 94 10.24 -9.16 -6.24
CA ASN A 94 10.54 -10.58 -6.08
C ASN A 94 11.45 -11.12 -7.21
N LEU A 95 11.30 -10.62 -8.44
CA LEU A 95 12.13 -11.01 -9.58
C LEU A 95 13.56 -10.45 -9.48
N GLU A 96 13.75 -9.32 -8.82
CA GLU A 96 15.07 -8.72 -8.58
C GLU A 96 15.89 -9.42 -7.48
N LYS A 97 15.25 -10.28 -6.68
CA LYS A 97 15.90 -10.94 -5.54
C LYS A 97 17.04 -11.86 -5.98
N ARG A 98 18.24 -11.64 -5.43
CA ARG A 98 19.43 -12.39 -5.81
C ARG A 98 19.41 -13.76 -5.16
N THR A 99 19.42 -14.81 -5.97
CA THR A 99 19.49 -16.19 -5.49
C THR A 99 20.89 -16.49 -4.94
N ILE A 100 20.94 -17.03 -3.72
CA ILE A 100 22.17 -17.55 -3.11
C ILE A 100 22.22 -19.06 -3.41
N PRO A 101 23.22 -19.55 -4.17
CA PRO A 101 23.32 -20.98 -4.47
C PRO A 101 23.74 -21.77 -3.23
N GLU A 102 23.49 -23.08 -3.24
CA GLU A 102 24.11 -23.99 -2.28
C GLU A 102 25.63 -24.01 -2.44
N LEU A 103 26.36 -24.25 -1.34
CA LEU A 103 27.82 -24.23 -1.32
C LEU A 103 28.39 -25.35 -2.22
N PRO A 104 29.18 -25.03 -3.27
CA PRO A 104 29.76 -26.04 -4.14
C PRO A 104 30.88 -26.86 -3.49
N ASP A 105 31.10 -28.09 -3.98
CA ASP A 105 32.15 -28.98 -3.47
C ASP A 105 33.56 -28.62 -3.95
N LYS A 106 33.69 -27.95 -5.10
CA LYS A 106 34.98 -27.62 -5.72
C LYS A 106 35.35 -26.17 -5.47
N THR A 107 36.60 -25.93 -5.08
CA THR A 107 37.14 -24.58 -4.84
C THR A 107 36.95 -23.64 -6.03
N SER A 108 37.11 -24.12 -7.28
CA SER A 108 36.89 -23.31 -8.48
C SER A 108 35.44 -22.82 -8.61
N ASP A 109 34.50 -23.68 -8.22
CA ASP A 109 33.06 -23.45 -8.38
C ASP A 109 32.56 -22.55 -7.26
N ILE A 110 33.10 -22.72 -6.03
CA ILE A 110 32.92 -21.78 -4.92
C ILE A 110 33.38 -20.38 -5.35
N ASN A 111 34.61 -20.24 -5.86
CA ASN A 111 35.13 -18.94 -6.30
C ASN A 111 34.25 -18.31 -7.38
N SER A 112 33.76 -19.10 -8.33
CA SER A 112 32.87 -18.60 -9.40
C SER A 112 31.52 -18.15 -8.85
N ALA A 113 30.94 -18.87 -7.88
CA ALA A 113 29.71 -18.47 -7.21
C ALA A 113 29.92 -17.19 -6.37
N THR A 114 31.01 -17.10 -5.63
CA THR A 114 31.38 -15.90 -4.85
C THR A 114 31.48 -14.66 -5.74
N GLN A 115 32.10 -14.76 -6.91
CA GLN A 115 32.21 -13.63 -7.84
C GLN A 115 30.85 -13.14 -8.35
N LYS A 116 29.90 -14.05 -8.63
CA LYS A 116 28.53 -13.65 -9.00
C LYS A 116 27.81 -12.94 -7.86
N LEU A 117 28.01 -13.39 -6.62
CA LEU A 117 27.38 -12.75 -5.45
C LEU A 117 27.98 -11.36 -5.15
N LEU A 118 29.25 -11.15 -5.50
CA LEU A 118 29.97 -9.87 -5.37
C LEU A 118 29.54 -8.80 -6.39
N GLU A 119 28.75 -9.16 -7.41
CA GLU A 119 28.18 -8.17 -8.33
C GLU A 119 27.42 -7.09 -7.53
N PRO A 120 27.43 -5.82 -7.97
CA PRO A 120 26.71 -4.76 -7.25
C PRO A 120 25.26 -5.13 -6.96
N LEU A 121 24.81 -4.85 -5.74
CA LEU A 121 23.45 -5.14 -5.28
C LEU A 121 22.90 -3.93 -4.56
N ASP A 122 21.82 -3.40 -5.08
CA ASP A 122 21.11 -2.28 -4.48
C ASP A 122 19.61 -2.41 -4.76
N TYR A 123 18.85 -2.54 -3.68
CA TYR A 123 17.39 -2.64 -3.73
C TYR A 123 16.71 -1.33 -3.34
N SER A 124 17.47 -0.24 -3.14
CA SER A 124 16.91 1.03 -2.63
C SER A 124 15.77 1.55 -3.52
N SER A 125 15.91 1.45 -4.84
CA SER A 125 14.85 1.86 -5.79
C SER A 125 13.61 0.98 -5.70
N ALA A 126 13.77 -0.34 -5.61
CA ALA A 126 12.65 -1.29 -5.47
C ALA A 126 11.92 -1.09 -4.14
N ILE A 127 12.65 -0.94 -3.04
CA ILE A 127 12.11 -0.67 -1.71
C ILE A 127 11.35 0.65 -1.68
N ALA A 128 11.90 1.72 -2.28
CA ALA A 128 11.23 3.01 -2.37
C ALA A 128 9.93 2.92 -3.20
N ASN A 129 9.97 2.23 -4.34
CA ASN A 129 8.78 2.02 -5.16
C ASN A 129 7.70 1.23 -4.40
N ILE A 130 8.05 0.16 -3.67
CA ILE A 130 7.11 -0.57 -2.82
C ILE A 130 6.52 0.36 -1.76
N ALA A 131 7.35 1.14 -1.06
CA ALA A 131 6.90 2.06 -0.01
C ALA A 131 5.93 3.11 -0.54
N ASP A 132 6.22 3.71 -1.70
CA ASP A 132 5.35 4.70 -2.35
C ASP A 132 4.00 4.08 -2.73
N LYS A 133 4.00 2.87 -3.31
CA LYS A 133 2.76 2.16 -3.66
C LYS A 133 1.97 1.71 -2.43
N GLN A 134 2.65 1.22 -1.40
CA GLN A 134 2.03 0.88 -0.12
C GLN A 134 1.35 2.10 0.49
N ALA A 135 2.03 3.25 0.54
CA ALA A 135 1.46 4.49 1.07
C ALA A 135 0.23 4.96 0.27
N ALA A 136 0.25 4.81 -1.06
CA ALA A 136 -0.91 5.11 -1.90
C ALA A 136 -2.12 4.21 -1.57
N LEU A 137 -1.90 2.91 -1.37
CA LEU A 137 -2.93 1.95 -0.93
C LEU A 137 -3.49 2.32 0.45
N GLU A 138 -2.62 2.56 1.44
CA GLU A 138 -3.04 2.95 2.79
C GLU A 138 -3.84 4.26 2.79
N ASN A 139 -3.42 5.24 1.98
CA ASN A 139 -4.16 6.50 1.83
C ASN A 139 -5.53 6.27 1.18
N SER A 140 -5.61 5.41 0.16
CA SER A 140 -6.87 5.04 -0.50
C SER A 140 -7.85 4.36 0.46
N VAL A 141 -7.36 3.52 1.39
CA VAL A 141 -8.17 2.93 2.48
C VAL A 141 -8.68 4.02 3.43
N LYS A 142 -7.82 4.95 3.86
CA LYS A 142 -8.21 6.06 4.75
C LYS A 142 -9.27 6.95 4.09
N GLN A 143 -9.11 7.24 2.80
CA GLN A 143 -10.06 8.01 2.01
C GLN A 143 -11.42 7.32 1.95
N MET A 144 -11.46 6.02 1.66
CA MET A 144 -12.69 5.24 1.65
C MET A 144 -13.41 5.29 3.02
N LYS A 145 -12.66 5.18 4.12
CA LYS A 145 -13.23 5.31 5.47
C LYS A 145 -13.86 6.69 5.71
N GLN A 146 -13.22 7.78 5.25
CA GLN A 146 -13.78 9.13 5.39
C GLN A 146 -15.13 9.30 4.67
N ILE A 147 -15.33 8.61 3.55
CA ILE A 147 -16.55 8.73 2.73
C ILE A 147 -17.54 7.58 2.98
N THR A 148 -17.29 6.73 3.99
CA THR A 148 -18.19 5.66 4.40
C THR A 148 -18.94 6.08 5.66
N ASN A 149 -20.17 6.53 5.45
CA ASN A 149 -21.14 6.99 6.45
C ASN A 149 -20.54 8.00 7.46
N PRO A 150 -19.89 9.09 7.00
CA PRO A 150 -19.36 10.11 7.90
C PRO A 150 -20.45 10.82 8.71
N SER A 151 -20.06 11.44 9.82
CA SER A 151 -20.99 12.25 10.61
C SER A 151 -21.37 13.55 9.91
N GLY A 152 -22.52 14.11 10.28
CA GLY A 152 -22.93 15.43 9.78
C GLY A 152 -21.94 16.55 10.14
N ASP A 153 -21.36 16.50 11.34
CA ASP A 153 -20.35 17.46 11.79
C ASP A 153 -19.08 17.42 10.92
N PHE A 154 -18.64 16.22 10.53
CA PHE A 154 -17.52 16.07 9.60
C PHE A 154 -17.83 16.75 8.26
N ILE A 155 -19.03 16.53 7.71
CA ILE A 155 -19.45 17.19 6.46
C ILE A 155 -19.45 18.72 6.62
N VAL A 156 -20.07 19.25 7.69
CA VAL A 156 -20.08 20.70 7.95
C VAL A 156 -18.66 21.26 8.02
N GLN A 157 -17.75 20.59 8.73
CA GLN A 157 -16.35 20.98 8.81
C GLN A 157 -15.67 20.98 7.43
N ARG A 158 -15.88 19.93 6.63
CA ARG A 158 -15.27 19.82 5.29
C ARG A 158 -15.78 20.84 4.27
N LEU A 159 -17.03 21.29 4.43
CA LEU A 159 -17.62 22.32 3.56
C LEU A 159 -17.13 23.74 3.89
N GLN A 160 -16.58 23.98 5.08
CA GLN A 160 -16.09 25.30 5.47
C GLN A 160 -14.95 25.78 4.56
N GLY A 161 -15.04 27.05 4.14
CA GLY A 161 -14.00 27.70 3.35
C GLY A 161 -13.87 27.17 1.91
N ILE A 162 -14.84 26.40 1.41
CA ILE A 162 -14.99 26.14 -0.03
C ILE A 162 -15.50 27.42 -0.70
N ASP A 163 -14.77 27.92 -1.70
CA ASP A 163 -15.23 29.07 -2.49
C ASP A 163 -16.58 28.74 -3.15
N GLY A 164 -17.49 29.70 -3.13
CA GLY A 164 -18.86 29.50 -3.59
C GLY A 164 -19.83 28.95 -2.54
N ILE A 165 -19.38 28.48 -1.36
CA ILE A 165 -20.26 28.10 -0.22
C ILE A 165 -20.24 29.21 0.82
N SER A 166 -21.42 29.77 1.14
CA SER A 166 -21.55 30.87 2.11
C SER A 166 -21.92 30.41 3.51
N ALA A 167 -22.75 29.38 3.63
CA ALA A 167 -23.24 28.86 4.91
C ALA A 167 -23.77 27.44 4.72
N CYS A 168 -23.81 26.68 5.82
CA CYS A 168 -24.34 25.32 5.88
C CYS A 168 -25.39 25.21 7.00
N GLN A 169 -26.38 24.35 6.82
CA GLN A 169 -27.36 24.00 7.84
C GLN A 169 -27.64 22.49 7.76
N ALA A 170 -27.43 21.80 8.89
CA ALA A 170 -27.75 20.39 9.01
C ALA A 170 -29.26 20.18 9.22
N VAL A 171 -29.80 19.14 8.61
CA VAL A 171 -31.18 18.69 8.81
C VAL A 171 -31.34 18.09 10.20
N THR A 172 -32.45 18.40 10.86
CA THR A 172 -32.86 17.83 12.14
C THR A 172 -34.21 17.12 11.98
N GLU A 173 -34.58 16.22 12.90
CA GLU A 173 -35.86 15.50 12.82
C GLU A 173 -37.08 16.44 12.78
N ASP A 174 -37.01 17.57 13.52
CA ASP A 174 -38.07 18.58 13.55
C ASP A 174 -38.10 19.47 12.28
N HIS A 175 -37.05 19.43 11.47
CA HIS A 175 -36.84 20.32 10.33
C HIS A 175 -36.31 19.55 9.12
N ASP A 176 -36.97 18.43 8.83
CA ASP A 176 -36.64 17.53 7.72
C ASP A 176 -37.68 17.67 6.59
N PRO A 177 -37.33 18.30 5.45
CA PRO A 177 -38.25 18.49 4.33
C PRO A 177 -38.84 17.19 3.78
N ASN A 178 -38.10 16.08 3.85
CA ASN A 178 -38.53 14.79 3.30
C ASN A 178 -38.96 13.79 4.38
N GLY A 179 -38.70 14.11 5.66
CA GLY A 179 -38.93 13.23 6.79
C GLY A 179 -38.21 11.89 6.66
N ASN A 180 -37.02 11.84 6.07
CA ASN A 180 -36.24 10.62 5.82
C ASN A 180 -35.00 10.48 6.71
N LEU A 181 -34.66 11.49 7.52
CA LEU A 181 -33.54 11.45 8.45
C LEU A 181 -33.66 10.22 9.37
N ASN A 182 -32.61 9.42 9.44
CA ASN A 182 -32.50 8.21 10.27
C ASN A 182 -33.57 7.13 10.01
N LYS A 183 -34.31 7.20 8.90
CA LYS A 183 -35.26 6.14 8.50
C LYS A 183 -34.58 5.08 7.64
N GLN A 184 -35.19 3.89 7.58
CA GLN A 184 -34.70 2.81 6.73
C GLN A 184 -34.64 3.25 5.25
N GLY A 185 -33.44 3.20 4.65
CA GLY A 185 -33.19 3.66 3.28
C GLY A 185 -33.12 5.19 3.13
N GLY A 186 -33.24 5.94 4.23
CA GLY A 186 -33.04 7.38 4.29
C GLY A 186 -31.59 7.76 4.56
N TYR A 187 -31.32 9.07 4.61
CA TYR A 187 -30.01 9.59 4.98
C TYR A 187 -29.80 9.55 6.49
N THR A 188 -28.56 9.31 6.90
CA THR A 188 -28.08 9.41 8.28
C THR A 188 -27.70 10.85 8.63
N ALA A 189 -27.36 11.66 7.63
CA ALA A 189 -27.17 13.10 7.75
C ALA A 189 -27.50 13.78 6.42
N ALA A 190 -28.02 15.01 6.46
CA ALA A 190 -28.16 15.86 5.29
C ALA A 190 -27.74 17.28 5.65
N ILE A 191 -26.84 17.86 4.87
CA ILE A 191 -26.29 19.20 5.09
C ILE A 191 -26.60 20.02 3.85
N TYR A 192 -27.56 20.94 3.99
CA TYR A 192 -27.84 21.92 2.96
C TYR A 192 -26.85 23.06 3.07
N PHE A 193 -26.48 23.64 1.92
CA PHE A 193 -25.60 24.79 1.88
C PHE A 193 -26.10 25.83 0.89
N SER A 194 -25.91 27.10 1.24
CA SER A 194 -26.20 28.23 0.35
C SER A 194 -24.97 28.61 -0.45
N SER A 195 -25.13 28.93 -1.74
CA SER A 195 -24.05 29.41 -2.59
C SER A 195 -24.03 30.93 -2.72
N SER A 196 -22.85 31.54 -2.63
CA SER A 196 -22.64 32.98 -2.89
C SER A 196 -22.90 33.38 -4.35
N TRP A 197 -23.01 32.39 -5.25
CA TRP A 197 -23.26 32.63 -6.68
C TRP A 197 -24.75 32.63 -7.04
N ILE A 198 -25.62 32.40 -6.06
CA ILE A 198 -27.07 32.43 -6.21
C ILE A 198 -27.61 33.63 -5.42
N ASN A 199 -28.49 34.41 -6.03
CA ASN A 199 -29.20 35.46 -5.31
C ASN A 199 -30.19 34.83 -4.32
N GLN A 200 -29.88 34.91 -3.04
CA GLN A 200 -30.64 34.24 -1.98
C GLN A 200 -32.03 34.85 -1.75
N ASP A 201 -32.26 36.08 -2.21
CA ASP A 201 -33.56 36.76 -2.14
C ASP A 201 -34.57 36.21 -3.15
N ASP A 202 -34.08 35.56 -4.22
CA ASP A 202 -34.92 34.95 -5.25
C ASP A 202 -35.31 33.49 -4.93
N VAL A 203 -34.75 32.91 -3.86
CA VAL A 203 -34.99 31.53 -3.45
C VAL A 203 -36.00 31.50 -2.31
N TYR A 204 -37.14 30.85 -2.56
CA TYR A 204 -38.22 30.72 -1.59
C TYR A 204 -37.82 29.81 -0.41
N GLY A 205 -38.06 30.28 0.82
CA GLY A 205 -37.78 29.53 2.05
C GLY A 205 -37.28 30.46 3.15
N SER A 206 -37.51 30.04 4.40
CA SER A 206 -37.20 30.80 5.61
C SER A 206 -35.78 30.61 6.13
N ASP A 207 -35.16 29.46 5.82
CA ASP A 207 -33.76 29.15 6.12
C ASP A 207 -33.11 28.28 5.02
N ILE A 208 -31.88 27.81 5.22
CA ILE A 208 -31.12 27.07 4.19
C ILE A 208 -31.75 25.71 3.91
N VAL A 209 -32.25 25.02 4.94
CA VAL A 209 -32.90 23.70 4.77
C VAL A 209 -34.26 23.85 4.08
N ASP A 210 -35.04 24.86 4.44
CA ASP A 210 -36.35 25.16 3.82
C ASP A 210 -36.20 25.58 2.35
N LYS A 211 -35.15 26.36 2.03
CA LYS A 211 -34.77 26.67 0.64
C LYS A 211 -34.26 25.45 -0.13
N GLY A 212 -33.87 24.39 0.56
CA GLY A 212 -33.42 23.14 -0.03
C GLY A 212 -32.21 23.30 -0.97
N THR A 213 -32.17 22.48 -2.02
CA THR A 213 -31.05 22.51 -2.98
C THR A 213 -31.00 23.78 -3.82
N ASP A 214 -32.10 24.53 -3.91
CA ASP A 214 -32.22 25.67 -4.80
C ASP A 214 -31.32 26.83 -4.38
N CYS A 215 -31.00 26.93 -3.07
CA CYS A 215 -30.11 27.95 -2.54
C CYS A 215 -28.61 27.69 -2.75
N GLY A 216 -28.22 26.46 -3.15
CA GLY A 216 -26.82 26.11 -3.37
C GLY A 216 -26.61 24.62 -3.62
N GLY A 217 -27.02 23.78 -2.67
CA GLY A 217 -26.94 22.34 -2.81
C GLY A 217 -27.12 21.59 -1.49
N CYS A 218 -26.84 20.29 -1.52
CA CYS A 218 -26.96 19.41 -0.36
C CYS A 218 -25.91 18.31 -0.42
N VAL A 219 -25.39 17.91 0.74
CA VAL A 219 -24.61 16.69 0.92
C VAL A 219 -25.43 15.74 1.77
N GLU A 220 -25.88 14.63 1.16
CA GLU A 220 -26.69 13.58 1.80
C GLU A 220 -25.76 12.40 2.13
N VAL A 221 -25.78 11.92 3.38
CA VAL A 221 -24.97 10.77 3.83
C VAL A 221 -25.88 9.57 4.06
N TYR A 222 -25.44 8.41 3.59
CA TYR A 222 -26.15 7.15 3.71
C TYR A 222 -25.34 6.12 4.48
N VAL A 223 -26.04 5.09 4.98
CA VAL A 223 -25.44 3.95 5.69
C VAL A 223 -24.45 3.19 4.82
N SER A 224 -24.73 3.09 3.51
CA SER A 224 -23.93 2.31 2.56
C SER A 224 -23.81 3.01 1.20
N ALA A 225 -22.78 2.65 0.44
CA ALA A 225 -22.63 3.09 -0.95
C ALA A 225 -23.81 2.65 -1.84
N GLU A 226 -24.37 1.47 -1.58
CA GLU A 226 -25.55 0.97 -2.29
C GLU A 226 -26.77 1.87 -2.09
N ASP A 227 -27.00 2.36 -0.85
CA ASP A 227 -28.12 3.26 -0.57
C ASP A 227 -27.92 4.65 -1.18
N ALA A 228 -26.67 5.15 -1.21
CA ALA A 228 -26.32 6.36 -1.94
C ALA A 228 -26.57 6.21 -3.45
N GLU A 229 -26.23 5.08 -4.05
CA GLU A 229 -26.50 4.80 -5.48
C GLU A 229 -28.00 4.66 -5.79
N LYS A 230 -28.78 4.05 -4.88
CA LYS A 230 -30.25 4.02 -5.01
C LYS A 230 -30.81 5.44 -5.02
N ARG A 231 -30.31 6.31 -4.14
CA ARG A 231 -30.70 7.73 -4.13
C ARG A 231 -30.31 8.43 -5.43
N ASN A 232 -29.08 8.25 -5.88
CA ASN A 232 -28.57 8.84 -7.12
C ASN A 232 -29.39 8.40 -8.34
N THR A 233 -29.73 7.11 -8.41
CA THR A 233 -30.63 6.55 -9.43
C THR A 233 -32.03 7.17 -9.35
N TYR A 234 -32.59 7.33 -8.16
CA TYR A 234 -33.87 8.02 -7.97
C TYR A 234 -33.82 9.46 -8.49
N LEU A 235 -32.75 10.21 -8.18
CA LEU A 235 -32.58 11.60 -8.62
C LEU A 235 -32.50 11.71 -10.15
N SER A 236 -31.83 10.76 -10.82
CA SER A 236 -31.70 10.75 -12.28
C SER A 236 -33.04 10.66 -13.04
N ALA A 237 -34.11 10.17 -12.39
CA ALA A 237 -35.45 10.16 -12.98
C ALA A 237 -36.05 11.56 -13.16
N PHE A 238 -35.44 12.58 -12.54
CA PHE A 238 -35.86 13.98 -12.61
C PHE A 238 -34.90 14.84 -13.46
N ASP A 239 -33.91 14.22 -14.12
CA ASP A 239 -32.97 14.91 -14.99
C ASP A 239 -33.68 15.48 -16.23
N GLY A 240 -33.38 16.75 -16.56
CA GLY A 240 -33.89 17.40 -17.77
C GLY A 240 -34.29 18.85 -17.58
N ALA A 241 -34.78 19.49 -18.64
CA ALA A 241 -35.32 20.85 -18.57
C ALA A 241 -36.74 20.81 -17.99
N GLY A 242 -36.88 21.01 -16.68
CA GLY A 242 -38.17 21.00 -16.01
C GLY A 242 -38.10 21.53 -14.58
N ILE A 243 -39.26 21.90 -14.02
CA ILE A 243 -39.39 22.45 -12.66
C ILE A 243 -38.96 21.47 -11.54
N LEU A 244 -38.81 20.18 -11.88
CA LEU A 244 -38.37 19.13 -10.95
C LEU A 244 -36.87 18.86 -11.02
N ASN A 245 -36.12 19.59 -11.86
CA ASN A 245 -34.68 19.39 -12.02
C ASN A 245 -33.95 19.69 -10.70
N SER A 246 -33.34 18.65 -10.15
CA SER A 246 -32.71 18.67 -8.84
C SER A 246 -31.28 19.24 -8.82
N GLY A 247 -30.81 19.70 -9.99
CA GLY A 247 -29.44 20.13 -10.23
C GLY A 247 -28.52 18.96 -10.57
N SER A 248 -27.21 19.16 -10.39
CA SER A 248 -26.25 18.06 -10.55
C SER A 248 -26.23 17.17 -9.31
N HIS A 249 -25.95 15.89 -9.48
CA HIS A 249 -25.76 14.94 -8.39
C HIS A 249 -24.71 13.88 -8.72
N THR A 250 -23.92 13.47 -7.72
CA THR A 250 -22.92 12.41 -7.86
C THR A 250 -22.76 11.65 -6.55
N VAL A 251 -22.39 10.37 -6.66
CA VAL A 251 -22.04 9.54 -5.50
C VAL A 251 -20.54 9.67 -5.21
N LEU A 252 -20.21 9.67 -3.92
CA LEU A 252 -18.85 9.56 -3.39
C LEU A 252 -18.88 8.66 -2.16
N GLY A 253 -18.52 7.37 -2.31
CA GLY A 253 -18.68 6.40 -1.24
C GLY A 253 -20.15 6.22 -0.87
N SER A 254 -20.53 6.46 0.39
CA SER A 254 -21.93 6.49 0.82
C SER A 254 -22.53 7.89 0.88
N ILE A 255 -21.94 8.86 0.18
CA ILE A 255 -22.39 10.25 0.14
C ILE A 255 -23.00 10.54 -1.24
N VAL A 256 -24.08 11.31 -1.27
CA VAL A 256 -24.59 11.95 -2.50
C VAL A 256 -24.35 13.45 -2.39
N ILE A 257 -23.54 13.98 -3.29
CA ILE A 257 -23.29 15.42 -3.42
C ILE A 257 -24.24 15.97 -4.46
N ARG A 258 -25.01 16.99 -4.11
CA ARG A 258 -25.99 17.66 -4.98
C ARG A 258 -25.68 19.15 -5.08
N THR A 259 -25.79 19.72 -6.27
CA THR A 259 -25.60 21.17 -6.50
C THR A 259 -26.75 21.76 -7.28
N SER A 260 -27.24 22.94 -6.87
CA SER A 260 -28.41 23.63 -7.41
C SER A 260 -28.47 23.71 -8.94
N SER A 261 -29.66 23.53 -9.51
CA SER A 261 -29.95 23.80 -10.94
C SER A 261 -29.89 25.30 -11.29
N ASN A 262 -29.87 26.19 -10.29
CA ASN A 262 -29.67 27.63 -10.48
C ASN A 262 -28.20 28.00 -10.75
N LEU A 263 -27.26 27.07 -10.56
CA LEU A 263 -25.86 27.24 -10.92
C LEU A 263 -25.65 26.88 -12.40
N THR A 264 -24.68 27.54 -13.04
CA THR A 264 -24.20 27.10 -14.35
C THR A 264 -23.55 25.71 -14.26
N ALA A 265 -23.53 24.95 -15.35
CA ALA A 265 -22.89 23.63 -15.38
C ALA A 265 -21.41 23.67 -14.94
N THR A 266 -20.67 24.74 -15.29
CA THR A 266 -19.29 24.93 -14.83
C THR A 266 -19.21 25.13 -13.31
N GLN A 267 -20.11 25.92 -12.73
CA GLN A 267 -20.15 26.11 -11.27
C GLN A 267 -20.53 24.82 -10.54
N GLN A 268 -21.50 24.06 -11.05
CA GLN A 268 -21.88 22.76 -10.51
C GLN A 268 -20.69 21.79 -10.49
N ASN A 269 -19.97 21.67 -11.61
CA ASN A 269 -18.80 20.80 -11.72
C ASN A 269 -17.68 21.24 -10.77
N ASN A 270 -17.34 22.52 -10.75
CA ASN A 270 -16.28 23.05 -9.88
C ASN A 270 -16.62 22.85 -8.41
N LEU A 271 -17.87 23.10 -8.02
CA LEU A 271 -18.30 22.96 -6.64
C LEU A 271 -18.33 21.50 -6.20
N THR A 272 -18.83 20.60 -7.05
CA THR A 272 -18.80 19.16 -6.82
C THR A 272 -17.37 18.66 -6.63
N GLN A 273 -16.44 19.05 -7.49
CA GLN A 273 -15.02 18.70 -7.35
C GLN A 273 -14.40 19.26 -6.08
N ALA A 274 -14.69 20.52 -5.73
CA ALA A 274 -14.16 21.13 -4.51
C ALA A 274 -14.67 20.41 -3.25
N ILE A 275 -15.95 20.04 -3.21
CA ILE A 275 -16.55 19.25 -2.12
C ILE A 275 -15.90 17.87 -2.05
N SER A 276 -15.83 17.13 -3.17
CA SER A 276 -15.20 15.81 -3.20
C SER A 276 -13.75 15.84 -2.72
N ASN A 277 -12.97 16.83 -3.18
CA ASN A 277 -11.58 17.00 -2.77
C ASN A 277 -11.45 17.27 -1.26
N ARG A 278 -12.31 18.12 -0.70
CA ARG A 278 -12.31 18.37 0.75
C ARG A 278 -12.66 17.10 1.55
N LEU A 279 -13.63 16.32 1.08
CA LEU A 279 -14.04 15.06 1.72
C LEU A 279 -12.96 13.97 1.64
N LEU A 280 -12.16 13.95 0.57
CA LEU A 280 -11.06 13.00 0.34
C LEU A 280 -9.71 13.45 0.90
N THR A 281 -9.57 14.72 1.30
CA THR A 281 -8.32 15.21 1.88
C THR A 281 -8.09 14.52 3.23
N LEU A 282 -6.94 13.89 3.40
CA LEU A 282 -6.50 13.34 4.67
C LEU A 282 -5.88 14.49 5.50
N GLU A 283 -6.31 14.66 6.75
CA GLU A 283 -5.67 15.60 7.68
C GLU A 283 -4.47 14.91 8.35
N GLU A 284 -3.38 15.67 8.55
CA GLU A 284 -2.17 15.21 9.25
C GLU A 284 -2.38 15.00 10.75
#